data_AF-A9DNP6-F1
#
_entry.id   AF-A9DNP6-F1
#
_cell.length_a   1.000
_cell.length_b   1.000
_cell.length_c   1.000
_cell.angle_alpha   90.00
_cell.angle_beta   90.00
_cell.angle_gamma   90.00
#
_symmetry.space_group_name_H-M   'P 1'
#
loop_
_entity.id
_entity.type
_entity.pdbx_description
1 polymer ?
#
loop_
_entity_poly.entity_id
_entity_poly.type
_entity_poly.pdbx_seq_one_letter_code
_entity_poly.pdbx_strand_id
1 'polypeptide(L)'
;MDWIYDAKDPLVETLLGSLMIFIAVIILTRIIGLRSFAKFTAYDFAFTVAIGSIISSTLTSSTTIVHGSVAIASLLVLTYIFSTLQKKIPMLSSTISNDPLLLMKGATILNENLKHARIEKSQLMAKLREANVYKFDQVLAVVLESTGDISVLHTTSDDEEASKIADEILKGVREKP
;
A
#
# COMPACT_ATOMS: atom_id res chain seq x y z
N MET A 1 -13.60 -15.54 -34.54
CA MET A 1 -12.40 -15.31 -33.69
C MET A 1 -12.80 -14.21 -32.73
N ASP A 2 -13.81 -14.49 -31.92
CA ASP A 2 -14.56 -13.43 -31.24
C ASP A 2 -13.83 -12.97 -29.98
N TRP A 3 -12.74 -13.67 -29.63
CA TRP A 3 -11.78 -13.26 -28.61
C TRP A 3 -10.82 -12.16 -29.10
N ILE A 4 -10.65 -11.97 -30.42
CA ILE A 4 -9.72 -10.96 -30.97
C ILE A 4 -10.45 -9.64 -31.22
N TYR A 5 -11.61 -9.68 -31.88
CA TYR A 5 -12.31 -8.47 -32.30
C TYR A 5 -13.78 -8.76 -32.62
N ASP A 6 -14.70 -7.96 -32.07
CA ASP A 6 -16.08 -7.85 -32.53
C ASP A 6 -16.27 -6.50 -33.25
N ALA A 7 -16.87 -6.51 -34.44
CA ALA A 7 -17.14 -5.30 -35.22
C ALA A 7 -18.13 -4.34 -34.53
N LYS A 8 -18.83 -4.79 -33.48
CA LYS A 8 -19.72 -3.99 -32.66
C LYS A 8 -19.01 -3.29 -31.49
N ASP A 9 -17.72 -3.58 -31.28
CA ASP A 9 -16.96 -2.99 -30.19
C ASP A 9 -16.77 -1.47 -30.42
N PRO A 10 -17.16 -0.62 -29.46
CA PRO A 10 -17.10 0.83 -29.61
C PRO A 10 -15.66 1.37 -29.39
N LEU A 11 -14.69 0.94 -30.20
CA LEU A 11 -13.26 1.22 -29.99
C LEU A 11 -12.92 2.72 -29.88
N VAL A 12 -13.55 3.55 -30.69
CA VAL A 12 -13.30 5.01 -30.70
C VAL A 12 -13.84 5.67 -29.42
N GLU A 13 -15.02 5.26 -28.97
CA GLU A 13 -15.65 5.77 -27.75
C GLU A 13 -14.84 5.34 -26.52
N THR A 14 -14.37 4.08 -26.50
CA THR A 14 -13.48 3.57 -25.47
C THR A 14 -12.15 4.33 -25.44
N LEU A 15 -11.55 4.64 -26.59
CA LEU A 15 -10.30 5.40 -26.66
C LEU A 15 -10.48 6.84 -26.14
N LEU A 16 -11.53 7.53 -26.59
CA LEU A 16 -11.85 8.89 -26.14
C LEU A 16 -12.22 8.92 -24.66
N GLY A 17 -13.03 7.98 -24.20
CA GLY A 17 -13.39 7.82 -22.79
C GLY A 17 -12.17 7.55 -21.92
N SER A 18 -11.24 6.70 -22.38
CA SER A 18 -9.99 6.40 -21.67
C SER A 18 -9.13 7.65 -21.52
N LEU A 19 -9.02 8.46 -22.58
CA LEU A 19 -8.30 9.73 -22.53
C LEU A 19 -8.96 10.72 -21.55
N MET A 20 -10.29 10.83 -21.57
CA MET A 20 -11.03 11.71 -20.65
C MET A 20 -10.87 11.28 -19.19
N ILE A 21 -10.99 9.99 -18.88
CA ILE A 21 -10.78 9.47 -17.53
C ILE A 21 -9.33 9.68 -17.10
N PHE A 22 -8.36 9.43 -17.98
CA PHE A 22 -6.95 9.65 -17.68
C PHE A 22 -6.69 11.11 -17.28
N ILE A 23 -7.22 12.06 -18.04
CA ILE A 23 -7.14 13.50 -17.73
C ILE A 23 -7.85 13.79 -16.40
N ALA A 24 -9.04 13.26 -16.18
CA ALA A 24 -9.80 13.46 -14.94
C ALA A 24 -9.03 12.95 -13.71
N VAL A 25 -8.45 11.75 -13.79
CA VAL A 25 -7.63 11.18 -12.71
C VAL A 25 -6.42 12.06 -12.44
N ILE A 26 -5.70 12.53 -13.46
CA ILE A 26 -4.56 13.46 -13.28
C ILE A 26 -4.99 14.73 -12.55
N ILE A 27 -6.10 15.34 -12.96
CA ILE A 27 -6.61 16.56 -12.32
C ILE A 27 -6.97 16.29 -10.86
N LEU A 28 -7.73 15.23 -10.60
CA LEU A 28 -8.15 14.86 -9.24
C LEU A 28 -6.96 14.55 -8.33
N THR A 29 -5.98 13.77 -8.82
CA THR A 29 -4.74 13.48 -8.09
C THR A 29 -3.92 14.73 -7.85
N ARG A 30 -3.87 15.68 -8.78
CA ARG A 30 -3.16 16.94 -8.56
C ARG A 30 -3.82 17.82 -7.50
N ILE A 31 -5.15 17.80 -7.40
CA ILE A 31 -5.91 18.53 -6.37
C ILE A 31 -5.70 17.88 -4.99
N ILE A 32 -5.76 16.55 -4.93
CA ILE A 32 -5.72 15.80 -3.66
C ILE A 32 -4.28 15.56 -3.17
N GLY A 33 -3.32 15.50 -4.09
CA GLY A 33 -1.89 15.36 -3.82
C GLY A 33 -1.35 13.94 -3.91
N LEU A 34 -0.05 13.78 -3.62
CA LEU A 34 0.70 12.53 -3.79
C LEU A 34 0.16 11.34 -2.96
N ARG A 35 -0.66 11.59 -1.94
CA ARG A 35 -1.23 10.55 -1.08
C ARG A 35 -2.39 9.78 -1.74
N SER A 36 -2.98 10.30 -2.83
CA SER A 36 -4.16 9.70 -3.48
C SER A 36 -4.04 8.21 -3.79
N PHE A 37 -2.84 7.74 -4.13
CA PHE A 37 -2.57 6.33 -4.47
C PHE A 37 -1.39 5.75 -3.68
N ALA A 38 -0.94 6.44 -2.63
CA ALA A 38 0.12 5.94 -1.78
C ALA A 38 -0.42 4.82 -0.89
N LYS A 39 0.27 3.68 -0.86
CA LYS A 39 -0.13 2.51 -0.08
C LYS A 39 0.57 2.57 1.27
N PHE A 40 -0.06 3.19 2.27
CA PHE A 40 0.46 3.19 3.64
C PHE A 40 -0.23 2.13 4.51
N THR A 41 -1.41 1.67 4.10
CA THR A 41 -2.15 0.62 4.80
C THR A 41 -2.83 -0.34 3.82
N ALA A 42 -3.33 -1.47 4.32
CA ALA A 42 -4.12 -2.41 3.52
C ALA A 42 -5.40 -1.79 2.93
N TYR A 43 -6.02 -0.82 3.62
CA TYR A 43 -7.23 -0.17 3.12
C TYR A 43 -6.93 0.82 1.97
N ASP A 44 -5.76 1.50 1.98
CA ASP A 44 -5.33 2.36 0.87
C ASP A 44 -5.18 1.53 -0.42
N PHE A 45 -4.64 0.32 -0.28
CA PHE A 45 -4.56 -0.63 -1.38
C PHE A 45 -5.94 -1.07 -1.88
N ALA A 46 -6.86 -1.42 -0.98
CA ALA A 46 -8.22 -1.80 -1.35
C ALA A 46 -8.97 -0.69 -2.11
N PHE A 47 -8.83 0.57 -1.69
CA PHE A 47 -9.42 1.71 -2.41
C PHE A 47 -8.79 1.95 -3.77
N THR A 48 -7.47 1.76 -3.89
CA THR A 48 -6.78 1.84 -5.20
C THR A 48 -7.34 0.80 -6.18
N VAL A 49 -7.58 -0.42 -5.71
CA VAL A 49 -8.22 -1.49 -6.52
C VAL A 49 -9.65 -1.12 -6.88
N ALA A 50 -10.43 -0.58 -5.94
CA ALA A 50 -11.81 -0.15 -6.19
C ALA A 50 -11.88 0.96 -7.25
N ILE A 51 -10.96 1.94 -7.23
CA ILE A 51 -10.85 2.98 -8.26
C ILE A 51 -10.55 2.36 -9.63
N GLY A 52 -9.62 1.40 -9.70
CA GLY A 52 -9.34 0.67 -10.94
C GLY A 52 -10.57 -0.06 -11.50
N SER A 53 -11.37 -0.67 -10.62
CA SER A 53 -12.64 -1.30 -10.98
C SER A 53 -13.64 -0.28 -11.54
N ILE A 54 -13.78 0.89 -10.90
CA ILE A 54 -14.65 1.96 -11.39
C ILE A 54 -14.19 2.46 -12.76
N ILE A 55 -12.89 2.66 -12.97
CA ILE A 55 -12.34 3.05 -14.28
C ILE A 55 -12.73 2.00 -15.34
N SER A 56 -12.51 0.71 -15.05
CA SER A 56 -12.89 -0.37 -15.96
C SER A 56 -14.39 -0.33 -16.27
N SER A 57 -15.25 -0.31 -15.26
CA SER A 57 -16.70 -0.28 -15.46
C SER A 57 -17.17 0.97 -16.20
N THR A 58 -16.51 2.11 -16.02
CA THR A 58 -16.84 3.35 -16.73
C THR A 58 -16.50 3.25 -18.22
N LEU A 59 -15.45 2.49 -18.58
CA LEU A 59 -15.02 2.33 -19.97
C LEU A 59 -15.70 1.17 -20.70
N THR A 60 -16.09 0.12 -19.97
CA THR A 60 -16.61 -1.12 -20.58
C THR A 60 -18.10 -1.31 -20.41
N SER A 61 -18.74 -0.60 -19.47
CA SER A 61 -20.18 -0.68 -19.23
C SER A 61 -20.89 0.58 -19.73
N SER A 62 -22.22 0.57 -19.75
CA SER A 62 -23.07 1.71 -20.12
C SER A 62 -23.08 2.86 -19.08
N THR A 63 -22.00 3.01 -18.32
CA THR A 63 -21.83 4.08 -17.33
C THR A 63 -21.25 5.32 -18.01
N THR A 64 -21.81 6.50 -17.74
CA THR A 64 -21.30 7.75 -18.32
C THR A 64 -19.94 8.14 -17.70
N ILE A 65 -19.07 8.75 -18.49
CA ILE A 65 -17.76 9.26 -18.02
C ILE A 65 -17.94 10.21 -16.82
N VAL A 66 -19.00 11.03 -16.82
CA VAL A 66 -19.32 11.94 -15.72
C VAL A 66 -19.63 11.16 -14.44
N HIS A 67 -20.48 10.14 -14.52
CA HIS A 67 -20.81 9.31 -13.36
C HIS A 67 -19.57 8.59 -12.81
N GLY A 68 -18.76 7.99 -13.69
CA GLY A 68 -17.51 7.35 -13.31
C GLY A 68 -16.51 8.34 -12.67
N SER A 69 -16.38 9.53 -13.24
CA SER A 69 -15.50 10.58 -12.70
C SER A 69 -15.95 11.04 -11.31
N VAL A 70 -17.26 11.20 -11.08
CA VAL A 70 -17.82 11.53 -9.76
C VAL A 70 -17.59 10.40 -8.77
N ALA A 71 -17.73 9.14 -9.18
CA ALA A 71 -17.48 7.99 -8.32
C ALA A 71 -15.98 7.90 -7.91
N ILE A 72 -15.06 8.09 -8.86
CA ILE A 72 -13.62 8.15 -8.59
C ILE A 72 -13.30 9.33 -7.66
N ALA A 73 -13.82 10.53 -7.97
CA ALA A 73 -13.62 11.71 -7.14
C ALA A 73 -14.13 11.50 -5.71
N SER A 74 -15.29 10.85 -5.55
CA SER A 74 -15.87 10.53 -4.24
C SER A 74 -14.96 9.60 -3.43
N LEU A 75 -14.43 8.53 -4.04
CA LEU A 75 -13.47 7.65 -3.35
C LEU A 75 -12.17 8.38 -2.99
N LEU A 76 -11.66 9.23 -3.89
CA LEU A 76 -10.45 10.01 -3.61
C LEU A 76 -10.68 11.06 -2.51
N VAL A 77 -11.87 11.66 -2.43
CA VAL A 77 -12.24 12.58 -1.34
C VAL A 77 -12.39 11.81 -0.03
N LEU A 78 -13.01 10.63 -0.04
CA LEU A 78 -13.14 9.79 1.14
C LEU A 78 -11.78 9.33 1.67
N THR A 79 -10.89 8.88 0.79
CA THR A 79 -9.50 8.56 1.18
C THR A 79 -8.82 9.77 1.79
N TYR A 80 -8.91 10.96 1.17
CA TYR A 80 -8.35 12.19 1.73
C TYR A 80 -8.88 12.51 3.13
N ILE A 81 -10.21 12.49 3.32
CA ILE A 81 -10.87 12.75 4.61
C ILE A 81 -10.39 11.75 5.65
N PHE A 82 -10.44 10.46 5.32
CA PHE A 82 -10.06 9.38 6.22
C PHE A 82 -8.60 9.48 6.64
N SER A 83 -7.74 9.79 5.68
CA SER A 83 -6.31 9.98 5.88
C SER A 83 -5.99 11.18 6.78
N THR A 84 -6.81 12.24 6.70
CA THR A 84 -6.71 13.44 7.55
C THR A 84 -7.24 13.16 8.96
N LEU A 85 -8.31 12.37 9.06
CA LEU A 85 -8.94 12.03 10.32
C LEU A 85 -8.05 11.12 11.17
N GLN A 86 -7.40 10.12 10.57
CA GLN A 86 -6.41 9.28 11.25
C GLN A 86 -5.25 10.08 11.85
N LYS A 87 -4.78 11.13 11.13
CA LYS A 87 -3.74 12.02 11.66
C LYS A 87 -4.20 12.79 12.89
N LYS A 88 -5.49 13.16 12.96
CA LYS A 88 -6.05 13.94 14.08
C LYS A 88 -6.54 13.07 15.24
N ILE A 89 -6.94 11.83 14.97
CA ILE A 89 -7.58 10.91 15.92
C ILE A 89 -6.78 9.60 15.95
N PRO A 90 -5.82 9.45 16.88
CA PRO A 90 -4.97 8.25 16.98
C PRO A 90 -5.77 6.96 17.18
N MET A 91 -6.90 7.03 17.89
CA MET A 91 -7.80 5.89 18.11
C MET A 91 -8.33 5.31 16.78
N LEU A 92 -8.63 6.17 15.80
CA LEU A 92 -9.12 5.75 14.50
C LEU A 92 -8.04 4.99 13.73
N SER A 93 -6.78 5.43 13.86
CA SER A 93 -5.62 4.72 13.31
C SER A 93 -5.54 3.31 13.88
N SER A 94 -5.57 3.16 15.20
CA SER A 94 -5.43 1.84 15.86
C SER A 94 -6.59 0.87 15.61
N THR A 95 -7.78 1.36 15.25
CA THR A 95 -8.94 0.49 14.98
C THR A 95 -8.98 0.01 13.53
N ILE A 96 -8.49 0.82 12.60
CA ILE A 96 -8.66 0.56 11.15
C ILE A 96 -7.36 0.12 10.49
N SER A 97 -6.23 0.62 10.98
CA SER A 97 -4.90 0.18 10.58
C SER A 97 -4.28 -0.63 11.71
N ASN A 98 -3.67 -1.76 11.37
CA ASN A 98 -2.82 -2.46 12.34
C ASN A 98 -1.51 -1.69 12.47
N ASP A 99 -1.02 -1.55 13.71
CA ASP A 99 0.33 -1.04 13.92
C ASP A 99 1.36 -2.02 13.33
N PRO A 100 2.47 -1.51 12.76
CA PRO A 100 3.53 -2.38 12.26
C PRO A 100 4.04 -3.32 13.36
N LEU A 101 4.39 -4.56 13.00
CA LEU A 101 4.83 -5.58 13.94
C LEU A 101 6.25 -6.03 13.64
N LEU A 102 7.12 -6.02 14.66
CA LEU A 102 8.49 -6.50 14.53
C LEU A 102 8.51 -8.02 14.33
N LEU A 103 9.14 -8.52 13.27
CA LEU A 103 9.28 -9.95 12.98
C LEU A 103 10.67 -10.50 13.35
N MET A 104 11.69 -9.65 13.28
CA MET A 104 13.08 -9.98 13.60
C MET A 104 13.78 -8.75 14.14
N LYS A 105 14.61 -8.92 15.19
CA LYS A 105 15.43 -7.87 15.79
C LYS A 105 16.89 -8.34 15.80
N GLY A 106 17.76 -7.63 15.11
CA GLY A 106 19.12 -8.13 14.86
C GLY A 106 19.09 -9.48 14.16
N ALA A 107 19.92 -10.41 14.63
CA ALA A 107 19.93 -11.80 14.19
C ALA A 107 18.79 -12.67 14.78
N THR A 108 17.95 -12.14 15.68
CA THR A 108 16.94 -12.91 16.42
C THR A 108 15.58 -12.84 15.75
N ILE A 109 15.07 -13.99 15.31
CA ILE A 109 13.72 -14.13 14.77
C ILE A 109 12.71 -14.23 15.92
N LEU A 110 11.65 -13.41 15.87
CA LEU A 110 10.59 -13.37 16.88
C LEU A 110 9.46 -14.34 16.50
N ASN A 111 9.61 -15.62 16.88
CA ASN A 111 8.68 -16.68 16.48
C ASN A 111 7.24 -16.46 16.95
N GLU A 112 7.04 -15.84 18.11
CA GLU A 112 5.69 -15.52 18.61
C GLU A 112 4.99 -14.49 17.70
N ASN A 113 5.73 -13.49 17.23
CA ASN A 113 5.22 -12.45 16.34
C ASN A 113 4.91 -13.01 14.96
N LEU A 114 5.78 -13.89 14.43
CA LEU A 114 5.49 -14.65 13.21
C LEU A 114 4.19 -15.46 13.32
N LYS A 115 4.01 -16.18 14.43
CA LYS A 115 2.80 -16.97 14.68
C LYS A 115 1.55 -16.09 14.77
N HIS A 116 1.62 -14.96 15.49
CA HIS A 116 0.50 -14.02 15.59
C HIS A 116 0.14 -13.41 14.24
N ALA A 117 1.15 -13.01 13.45
CA ALA A 117 0.98 -12.46 12.12
C ALA A 117 0.65 -13.51 11.05
N ARG A 118 0.63 -14.80 11.39
CA ARG A 118 0.43 -15.93 10.47
C ARG A 118 1.44 -15.92 9.31
N ILE A 119 2.69 -15.54 9.60
CA ILE A 119 3.79 -15.54 8.65
C ILE A 119 4.65 -16.77 8.91
N GLU A 120 4.80 -17.59 7.88
CA GLU A 120 5.71 -18.73 7.92
C GLU A 120 7.17 -18.26 7.89
N LYS A 121 8.06 -18.98 8.59
CA LYS A 121 9.49 -18.66 8.58
C LYS A 121 10.07 -18.65 7.16
N SER A 122 9.56 -19.51 6.27
CA SER A 122 9.96 -19.55 4.85
C SER A 122 9.64 -18.24 4.11
N GLN A 123 8.54 -17.58 4.44
CA GLN A 123 8.16 -16.28 3.86
C GLN A 123 9.09 -15.17 4.37
N LEU A 124 9.43 -15.17 5.67
CA LEU A 124 10.45 -14.26 6.22
C LEU A 124 11.78 -14.45 5.49
N MET A 125 12.24 -15.69 5.30
CA MET A 125 13.47 -15.98 4.57
C MET A 125 13.40 -15.53 3.11
N ALA A 126 12.24 -15.60 2.45
CA ALA A 126 12.07 -15.08 1.10
C ALA A 126 12.25 -13.55 1.05
N LYS A 127 11.75 -12.83 2.05
CA LYS A 127 11.92 -11.38 2.17
C LYS A 127 13.35 -10.95 2.50
N LEU A 128 14.04 -11.72 3.34
CA LEU A 128 15.48 -11.54 3.54
C LEU A 128 16.27 -11.72 2.24
N ARG A 129 15.93 -12.71 1.42
CA ARG A 129 16.55 -12.91 0.09
C ARG A 129 16.25 -11.75 -0.87
N GLU A 130 15.00 -11.28 -0.93
CA GLU A 130 14.60 -10.13 -1.74
C GLU A 130 15.40 -8.87 -1.34
N ALA A 131 15.72 -8.74 -0.06
CA ALA A 131 16.54 -7.66 0.48
C ALA A 131 18.06 -7.88 0.33
N ASN A 132 18.52 -8.98 -0.28
CA ASN A 132 19.93 -9.36 -0.43
C ASN A 132 20.67 -9.65 0.90
N VAL A 133 19.95 -10.07 1.94
CA VAL A 133 20.55 -10.54 3.19
C VAL A 133 21.13 -11.94 3.01
N TYR A 134 22.43 -12.08 3.27
CA TYR A 134 23.12 -13.38 3.25
C TYR A 134 23.65 -13.80 4.62
N LYS A 135 23.71 -12.89 5.60
CA LYS A 135 24.00 -13.18 7.02
C LYS A 135 23.01 -12.43 7.91
N PHE A 136 22.53 -13.09 8.96
CA PHE A 136 21.57 -12.47 9.89
C PHE A 136 22.14 -11.29 10.66
N ASP A 137 23.45 -11.23 10.89
CA ASP A 137 24.11 -10.12 11.58
C ASP A 137 24.07 -8.80 10.79
N GLN A 138 23.67 -8.85 9.52
CA GLN A 138 23.47 -7.67 8.67
C GLN A 138 22.09 -7.05 8.85
N VAL A 139 21.18 -7.74 9.55
CA VAL A 139 19.80 -7.30 9.74
C VAL A 139 19.73 -6.51 11.03
N LEU A 140 19.23 -5.27 10.94
CA LEU A 140 18.87 -4.47 12.10
C LEU A 140 17.48 -4.88 12.61
N ALA A 141 16.52 -4.92 11.70
CA ALA A 141 15.13 -5.25 11.99
C ALA A 141 14.42 -5.75 10.74
N VAL A 142 13.42 -6.60 10.95
CA VAL A 142 12.42 -6.92 9.92
C VAL A 142 11.06 -6.56 10.48
N VAL A 143 10.30 -5.77 9.73
CA VAL A 143 9.01 -5.22 10.18
C VAL A 143 7.93 -5.63 9.21
N LEU A 144 6.81 -6.14 9.74
CA LEU A 144 5.56 -6.27 9.00
C LEU A 144 4.83 -4.92 9.05
N GLU A 145 4.75 -4.25 7.92
CA GLU A 145 4.12 -2.93 7.79
C GLU A 145 2.59 -3.04 7.85
N SER A 146 1.92 -1.92 8.12
CA SER A 146 0.46 -1.80 8.09
C SER A 146 -0.16 -2.09 6.71
N THR A 147 0.64 -2.04 5.64
CA THR A 147 0.24 -2.46 4.29
C THR A 147 0.15 -3.97 4.13
N GLY A 148 0.81 -4.73 5.02
CA GLY A 148 1.08 -6.16 4.87
C GLY A 148 2.41 -6.47 4.18
N ASP A 149 3.14 -5.46 3.72
CA ASP A 149 4.50 -5.64 3.20
C ASP A 149 5.49 -5.91 4.33
N ILE A 150 6.62 -6.52 3.99
CA ILE A 150 7.70 -6.80 4.94
C ILE A 150 8.91 -5.96 4.55
N SER A 151 9.31 -5.06 5.44
CA SER A 151 10.48 -4.21 5.32
C SER A 151 11.68 -4.87 6.00
N VAL A 152 12.85 -4.82 5.36
CA VAL A 152 14.11 -5.34 5.91
C VAL A 152 15.09 -4.18 6.05
N LEU A 153 15.50 -3.88 7.28
CA LEU A 153 16.49 -2.85 7.57
C LEU A 153 17.85 -3.50 7.76
N HIS A 154 18.84 -3.00 7.03
CA HIS A 154 20.22 -3.45 7.16
C HIS A 154 20.98 -2.63 8.21
N THR A 155 21.99 -3.24 8.80
CA THR A 155 22.99 -2.54 9.61
C THR A 155 24.38 -2.72 9.00
N THR A 156 25.19 -1.68 9.11
CA THR A 156 26.61 -1.68 8.74
C THR A 156 27.42 -1.19 9.94
N SER A 157 27.67 -2.08 10.92
CA SER A 157 28.58 -1.89 12.07
C SER A 157 28.24 -0.76 13.08
N ASP A 158 28.91 -0.81 14.25
CA ASP A 158 28.69 -0.04 15.51
C ASP A 158 28.89 1.48 15.41
N ASP A 159 28.15 2.14 14.53
CA ASP A 159 28.09 3.61 14.49
C ASP A 159 26.97 4.11 15.41
N GLU A 160 27.31 4.87 16.46
CA GLU A 160 26.34 5.42 17.42
C GLU A 160 25.28 6.29 16.73
N GLU A 161 25.62 6.95 15.62
CA GLU A 161 24.70 7.78 14.86
C GLU A 161 23.68 6.91 14.08
N ALA A 162 24.14 5.79 13.51
CA ALA A 162 23.27 4.81 12.87
C ALA A 162 22.28 4.17 13.87
N SER A 163 22.71 3.95 15.12
CA SER A 163 21.84 3.43 16.19
C SER A 163 20.73 4.41 16.58
N LYS A 164 20.99 5.72 16.63
CA LYS A 164 19.96 6.72 16.95
C LYS A 164 18.91 6.86 15.85
N ILE A 165 19.35 6.85 14.59
CA ILE A 165 18.45 6.89 13.43
C ILE A 165 17.62 5.60 13.36
N ALA A 166 18.22 4.44 13.68
CA ALA A 166 17.51 3.17 13.78
C ALA A 166 16.35 3.21 14.80
N ASP A 167 16.59 3.78 15.98
CA ASP A 167 15.55 3.91 17.02
C ASP A 167 14.42 4.84 16.57
N GLU A 168 14.74 5.91 15.84
CA GLU A 168 13.73 6.82 15.28
C GLU A 168 12.90 6.15 14.18
N ILE A 169 13.54 5.38 13.28
CA ILE A 169 12.85 4.65 12.21
C ILE A 169 11.92 3.57 12.78
N LEU A 170 12.34 2.88 13.85
CA LEU A 170 11.54 1.81 14.49
C LEU A 170 10.46 2.35 15.45
N LYS A 171 10.34 3.67 15.60
CA LYS A 171 9.34 4.27 16.47
C LYS A 171 7.93 3.95 15.98
N GLY A 172 7.10 3.42 16.87
CA GLY A 172 5.72 3.01 16.56
C GLY A 172 5.61 1.57 16.03
N VAL A 173 6.73 0.87 15.81
CA VAL A 173 6.71 -0.57 15.55
C VAL A 173 6.47 -1.31 16.87
N ARG A 174 5.45 -2.16 16.86
CA ARG A 174 5.07 -2.99 18.00
C ARG A 174 6.04 -4.15 18.15
N GLU A 175 6.64 -4.33 19.33
CA GLU A 175 7.59 -5.44 19.58
C GLU A 175 6.90 -6.76 19.95
N LYS A 176 5.63 -6.73 20.36
CA LYS A 176 4.87 -7.90 20.82
C LYS A 176 3.46 -7.98 20.19
N PRO A 177 2.83 -9.15 20.17
CA PRO A 177 1.47 -9.35 19.67
C PRO A 177 0.38 -8.54 20.37
#